data_AF-A0AAV0KMN4-F1
#
_entry.id   AF-A0AAV0KMN4-F1
#
_cell.length_a   1.000
_cell.length_b   1.000
_cell.length_c   1.000
_cell.angle_alpha   90.00
_cell.angle_beta   90.00
_cell.angle_gamma   90.00
#
_symmetry.space_group_name_H-M   'P 1'
#
loop_
_entity.id
_entity.type
_entity.pdbx_description
1 polymer ?
#
loop_
_entity_poly.entity_id
_entity_poly.type
_entity_poly.pdbx_seq_one_letter_code
_entity_poly.pdbx_strand_id
1 'polypeptide(L)'
;MPELPEVEAARRALEEHCLGKTIKKAVVADDSKVIDGISPSDLQSALVGKTIVAALRKGKNMWLKLDTPPFPSFQFGMTGAVYIKGVAVTKYKRQVRLPHFLYDISVLEIFQSAVNDTDEWPSKFSKLFVELDDGLEFSFTDKRRMAKVRLLNDPACVPPISELGPDALLEPMTVDELHKSLSKKKVAIKALLLDQGFISGIGNWIADEVLYQARIHPQQISSSLSKEYCATLHKCIKEVIEQAVEVGADSSQFPKNWIFHSREKKSKAFVDGLDPDPCTTFNLRRHIDRSLFAVAGKKIEFITAGGRTTAYVPELQKLTGDQAGKEQPAPKQKAPKRKKGKDDADDDDDDGSDGEKESESDEEETSTKARSNRASKTRGRAKKTSADNGGDSDEPQNKTPGKTINSKQTKAGKKASEGKASKENGKKPKKTAA
;
A
#
# COMPACT_ATOMS: atom_id res chain seq x y z
N MET A 1 7.12 6.37 -2.43
CA MET A 1 6.78 5.16 -1.62
C MET A 1 5.47 4.66 -2.18
N PRO A 2 5.37 3.44 -2.69
CA PRO A 2 4.14 2.95 -3.32
C PRO A 2 2.97 2.96 -2.34
N GLU A 3 1.89 3.63 -2.71
CA GLU A 3 0.57 3.55 -2.08
C GLU A 3 -0.40 2.92 -3.09
N LEU A 4 -1.71 3.05 -2.89
CA LEU A 4 -2.68 2.43 -3.81
C LEU A 4 -2.48 2.84 -5.28
N PRO A 5 -2.37 4.15 -5.63
CA PRO A 5 -2.30 4.56 -7.03
C PRO A 5 -1.07 4.00 -7.76
N GLU A 6 0.09 3.96 -7.10
CA GLU A 6 1.32 3.44 -7.66
C GLU A 6 1.25 1.94 -7.93
N VAL A 7 0.62 1.18 -7.02
CA VAL A 7 0.41 -0.27 -7.20
C VAL A 7 -0.66 -0.54 -8.26
N GLU A 8 -1.70 0.29 -8.35
CA GLU A 8 -2.72 0.19 -9.40
C GLU A 8 -2.15 0.49 -10.78
N ALA A 9 -1.26 1.48 -10.91
CA ALA A 9 -0.57 1.76 -12.18
C ALA A 9 0.30 0.58 -12.62
N ALA A 10 1.04 -0.04 -11.69
CA ALA A 10 1.80 -1.27 -11.94
C ALA A 10 0.89 -2.44 -12.38
N ARG A 11 -0.25 -2.62 -11.70
CA ARG A 11 -1.25 -3.64 -12.04
C ARG A 11 -1.80 -3.44 -13.45
N ARG A 12 -2.19 -2.21 -13.80
CA ARG A 12 -2.71 -1.85 -15.14
C ARG A 12 -1.67 -2.09 -16.22
N ALA A 13 -0.41 -1.72 -15.99
CA ALA A 13 0.64 -1.95 -16.98
C ALA A 13 0.88 -3.45 -17.25
N LEU A 14 0.87 -4.28 -16.21
CA LEU A 14 0.95 -5.74 -16.40
C LEU A 14 -0.31 -6.31 -17.06
N GLU A 15 -1.49 -5.77 -16.75
CA GLU A 15 -2.74 -6.15 -17.40
C GLU A 15 -2.76 -5.79 -18.89
N GLU A 16 -2.29 -4.61 -19.25
CA GLU A 16 -2.27 -4.12 -20.63
C GLU A 16 -1.28 -4.91 -21.51
N HIS A 17 -0.12 -5.26 -20.95
CA HIS A 17 0.99 -5.77 -21.76
C HIS A 17 1.34 -7.24 -21.52
N CYS A 18 0.96 -7.85 -20.41
CA CYS A 18 1.45 -9.20 -20.04
C CYS A 18 0.38 -10.29 -20.06
N LEU A 19 -0.91 -9.97 -20.19
CA LEU A 19 -1.97 -10.98 -20.19
C LEU A 19 -1.95 -11.86 -21.44
N GLY A 20 -2.32 -13.13 -21.26
CA GLY A 20 -2.38 -14.14 -22.31
C GLY A 20 -1.01 -14.68 -22.74
N LYS A 21 0.08 -14.18 -22.15
CA LYS A 21 1.46 -14.55 -22.49
C LYS A 21 2.01 -15.60 -21.53
N THR A 22 2.81 -16.51 -22.07
CA THR A 22 3.43 -17.59 -21.31
C THR A 22 4.77 -17.16 -20.75
N ILE A 23 5.05 -17.50 -19.50
CA ILE A 23 6.36 -17.27 -18.86
C ILE A 23 7.37 -18.26 -19.46
N LYS A 24 8.31 -17.76 -20.29
CA LYS A 24 9.40 -18.57 -20.85
C LYS A 24 10.56 -18.73 -19.89
N LYS A 25 10.85 -17.68 -19.14
CA LYS A 25 11.97 -17.64 -18.20
C LYS A 25 11.56 -16.87 -16.95
N ALA A 26 11.96 -17.38 -15.80
CA ALA A 26 11.87 -16.68 -14.53
C ALA A 26 13.24 -16.70 -13.86
N VAL A 27 13.68 -15.55 -13.35
CA VAL A 27 14.89 -15.42 -12.53
C VAL A 27 14.49 -14.78 -11.22
N VAL A 28 14.75 -15.50 -10.13
CA VAL A 28 14.42 -15.09 -8.76
C VAL A 28 15.71 -14.80 -8.02
N ALA A 29 15.76 -13.66 -7.33
CA ALA A 29 16.92 -13.29 -6.54
C ALA A 29 17.11 -14.21 -5.33
N ASP A 30 18.37 -14.51 -5.00
CA ASP A 30 18.72 -15.15 -3.73
C ASP A 30 18.65 -14.12 -2.58
N ASP A 31 17.42 -13.82 -2.17
CA ASP A 31 17.13 -12.82 -1.13
C ASP A 31 16.07 -13.34 -0.16
N SER A 32 16.51 -14.08 0.85
CA SER A 32 15.64 -14.66 1.90
C SER A 32 14.85 -13.64 2.73
N LYS A 33 15.17 -12.34 2.64
CA LYS A 33 14.38 -11.28 3.29
C LYS A 33 13.15 -10.92 2.48
N VAL A 34 13.26 -10.97 1.15
CA VAL A 34 12.21 -10.56 0.20
C VAL A 34 11.43 -11.76 -0.32
N ILE A 35 12.11 -12.84 -0.71
CA ILE A 35 11.48 -14.09 -1.13
C ILE A 35 11.05 -14.84 0.13
N ASP A 36 9.74 -15.00 0.31
CA ASP A 36 9.13 -15.34 1.59
C ASP A 36 8.38 -16.67 1.49
N GLY A 37 8.80 -17.67 2.27
CA GLY A 37 8.13 -18.97 2.36
C GLY A 37 8.43 -19.97 1.23
N ILE A 38 9.38 -19.69 0.33
CA ILE A 38 9.76 -20.58 -0.78
C ILE A 38 11.23 -20.36 -1.18
N SER A 39 11.90 -21.40 -1.69
CA SER A 39 13.24 -21.26 -2.26
C SER A 39 13.20 -20.53 -3.62
N PRO A 40 14.26 -19.80 -4.01
CA PRO A 40 14.31 -19.17 -5.33
C PRO A 40 14.14 -20.16 -6.49
N SER A 41 14.74 -21.36 -6.40
CA SER A 41 14.65 -22.39 -7.43
C SER A 41 13.23 -22.96 -7.58
N ASP A 42 12.53 -23.19 -6.46
CA ASP A 42 11.16 -23.69 -6.49
C ASP A 42 10.22 -22.62 -7.04
N LEU A 43 10.43 -21.35 -6.67
CA LEU A 43 9.68 -20.22 -7.22
C LEU A 43 9.86 -20.10 -8.73
N GLN A 44 11.10 -20.20 -9.24
CA GLN A 44 11.37 -20.18 -10.68
C GLN A 44 10.64 -21.32 -11.39
N SER A 45 10.83 -22.55 -10.90
CA SER A 45 10.27 -23.76 -11.51
C SER A 45 8.75 -23.75 -11.54
N ALA A 46 8.11 -23.19 -10.51
CA ALA A 46 6.66 -23.10 -10.42
C ALA A 46 6.02 -22.04 -11.34
N LEU A 47 6.80 -21.09 -11.87
CA LEU A 47 6.32 -20.03 -12.76
C LEU A 47 6.54 -20.35 -14.24
N VAL A 48 7.65 -20.99 -14.59
CA VAL A 48 8.00 -21.28 -15.99
C VAL A 48 6.94 -22.18 -16.64
N GLY A 49 6.53 -21.80 -17.86
CA GLY A 49 5.52 -22.50 -18.64
C GLY A 49 4.07 -22.11 -18.35
N LYS A 50 3.81 -21.29 -17.32
CA LYS A 50 2.47 -20.82 -17.00
C LYS A 50 2.10 -19.55 -17.77
N THR A 51 0.80 -19.40 -18.05
CA THR A 51 0.23 -18.23 -18.71
C THR A 51 -0.30 -17.23 -17.70
N ILE A 52 -0.04 -15.94 -17.89
CA ILE A 52 -0.61 -14.88 -17.05
C ILE A 52 -2.06 -14.60 -17.51
N VAL A 53 -3.02 -14.80 -16.62
CA VAL A 53 -4.46 -14.68 -16.91
C VAL A 53 -5.04 -13.37 -16.41
N ALA A 54 -4.58 -12.86 -15.26
CA ALA A 54 -5.01 -11.57 -14.73
C ALA A 54 -3.96 -10.95 -13.81
N ALA A 55 -3.96 -9.62 -13.71
CA ALA A 55 -3.24 -8.88 -12.69
C ALA A 55 -4.22 -8.28 -11.68
N LEU A 56 -4.09 -8.66 -10.42
CA LEU A 56 -5.05 -8.35 -9.36
C LEU A 56 -4.37 -7.54 -8.24
N ARG A 57 -5.15 -6.75 -7.50
CA ARG A 57 -4.66 -5.88 -6.42
C ARG A 57 -5.67 -5.76 -5.29
N LYS A 58 -5.18 -5.72 -4.05
CA LYS A 58 -5.93 -5.26 -2.88
C LYS A 58 -5.01 -4.45 -1.96
N GLY A 59 -5.43 -3.25 -1.59
CA GLY A 59 -4.60 -2.25 -0.92
C GLY A 59 -3.29 -2.00 -1.67
N LYS A 60 -2.16 -2.27 -1.01
CA LYS A 60 -0.80 -2.12 -1.57
C LYS A 60 -0.15 -3.46 -1.93
N ASN A 61 -0.97 -4.49 -2.10
CA ASN A 61 -0.55 -5.82 -2.51
C ASN A 61 -1.10 -6.08 -3.91
N MET A 62 -0.29 -6.73 -4.74
CA MET A 62 -0.64 -7.14 -6.10
C MET A 62 -0.33 -8.62 -6.25
N TRP A 63 -1.04 -9.34 -7.11
CA TRP A 63 -0.67 -10.70 -7.49
C TRP A 63 -1.05 -10.99 -8.93
N LEU A 64 -0.35 -11.94 -9.55
CA LEU A 64 -0.67 -12.40 -10.90
C LEU A 64 -1.43 -13.71 -10.80
N LYS A 65 -2.65 -13.74 -11.33
CA LYS A 65 -3.38 -14.98 -11.55
C LYS A 65 -2.79 -15.65 -12.77
N LEU A 66 -2.33 -16.89 -12.60
CA LEU A 66 -1.86 -17.73 -13.67
C LEU A 66 -2.98 -18.68 -14.13
N ASP A 67 -2.78 -19.39 -15.23
CA ASP A 67 -3.68 -20.46 -15.70
C ASP A 67 -3.95 -21.53 -14.63
N THR A 68 -2.94 -21.81 -13.80
CA THR A 68 -2.97 -22.79 -12.72
C THR A 68 -2.27 -22.25 -11.47
N PRO A 69 -2.80 -22.51 -10.25
CA PRO A 69 -2.10 -22.16 -9.01
C PRO A 69 -0.79 -22.95 -8.87
N PRO A 70 0.16 -22.49 -8.04
CA PRO A 70 0.09 -21.27 -7.22
C PRO A 70 0.40 -19.98 -7.99
N PHE A 71 0.12 -18.84 -7.34
CA PHE A 71 0.18 -17.48 -7.90
C PHE A 71 1.22 -16.61 -7.18
N PRO A 72 2.09 -15.88 -7.91
CA PRO A 72 3.03 -14.97 -7.30
C PRO A 72 2.33 -13.71 -6.81
N SER A 73 2.63 -13.31 -5.57
CA SER A 73 2.12 -12.08 -4.95
C SER A 73 3.26 -11.17 -4.49
N PHE A 74 2.98 -9.87 -4.52
CA PHE A 74 3.92 -8.78 -4.33
C PHE A 74 3.36 -7.79 -3.30
N GLN A 75 4.04 -7.71 -2.16
CA GLN A 75 3.87 -6.64 -1.18
C GLN A 75 4.99 -5.63 -1.41
N PHE A 76 4.65 -4.42 -1.86
CA PHE A 76 5.63 -3.49 -2.43
C PHE A 76 6.63 -2.89 -1.41
N GLY A 77 6.28 -2.89 -0.12
CA GLY A 77 7.12 -2.24 0.88
C GLY A 77 7.31 -0.75 0.59
N MET A 78 8.53 -0.24 0.74
CA MET A 78 8.81 1.19 0.52
C MET A 78 9.35 1.54 -0.87
N THR A 79 10.02 0.60 -1.53
CA THR A 79 10.71 0.83 -2.82
C THR A 79 10.47 -0.29 -3.83
N GLY A 80 9.49 -1.17 -3.57
CA GLY A 80 9.02 -2.12 -4.56
C GLY A 80 8.50 -1.39 -5.78
N ALA A 81 8.86 -1.88 -6.97
CA ALA A 81 8.42 -1.31 -8.23
C ALA A 81 8.37 -2.39 -9.30
N VAL A 82 7.43 -2.24 -10.23
CA VAL A 82 7.32 -3.06 -11.45
C VAL A 82 7.87 -2.24 -12.61
N TYR A 83 8.73 -2.88 -13.39
CA TYR A 83 9.24 -2.34 -14.65
C TYR A 83 8.93 -3.34 -15.76
N ILE A 84 8.52 -2.83 -16.92
CA ILE A 84 8.35 -3.61 -18.14
C ILE A 84 9.30 -3.00 -19.16
N LYS A 85 10.18 -3.80 -19.76
CA LYS A 85 11.18 -3.28 -20.69
C LYS A 85 10.51 -2.73 -21.94
N GLY A 86 10.92 -1.53 -22.37
CA GLY A 86 10.33 -0.85 -23.52
C GLY A 86 8.93 -0.24 -23.27
N VAL A 87 8.38 -0.36 -22.05
CA VAL A 87 7.05 0.15 -21.71
C VAL A 87 7.15 1.08 -20.50
N ALA A 88 6.58 2.28 -20.60
CA ALA A 88 6.50 3.21 -19.48
C ALA A 88 5.36 2.82 -18.52
N VAL A 89 5.69 2.34 -17.32
CA VAL A 89 4.70 1.92 -16.31
C VAL A 89 4.14 3.10 -15.49
N THR A 90 5.04 3.96 -14.99
CA THR A 90 4.70 5.11 -14.14
C THR A 90 5.70 6.24 -14.40
N LYS A 91 5.27 7.50 -14.29
CA LYS A 91 6.17 8.66 -14.33
C LYS A 91 6.32 9.22 -12.92
N TYR A 92 7.53 9.21 -12.36
CA TYR A 92 7.80 9.88 -11.09
C TYR A 92 8.86 10.97 -11.30
N LYS A 93 8.61 12.17 -10.78
CA LYS A 93 9.68 13.16 -10.60
C LYS A 93 10.50 12.78 -9.37
N ARG A 94 11.79 12.49 -9.56
CA ARG A 94 12.75 12.36 -8.46
C ARG A 94 13.71 13.54 -8.56
N GLN A 95 13.86 14.29 -7.47
CA GLN A 95 14.90 15.32 -7.43
C GLN A 95 16.25 14.62 -7.32
N VAL A 96 17.03 14.64 -8.40
CA VAL A 96 18.39 14.11 -8.41
C VAL A 96 19.33 15.27 -8.10
N ARG A 97 20.16 15.07 -7.07
CA ARG A 97 21.27 15.96 -6.76
C ARG A 97 22.47 15.42 -7.52
N LEU A 98 22.80 16.03 -8.65
CA LEU A 98 23.99 15.66 -9.39
C LEU A 98 25.23 16.21 -8.66
N PRO A 99 26.29 15.40 -8.45
CA PRO A 99 27.56 15.91 -7.99
C PRO A 99 28.25 16.61 -9.18
N HIS A 100 28.06 17.91 -9.34
CA HIS A 100 28.92 18.71 -10.22
C HIS A 100 29.73 19.69 -9.37
N PHE A 101 31.05 19.66 -9.58
CA PHE A 101 32.09 20.18 -8.68
C PHE A 101 32.06 21.70 -8.42
N LEU A 102 31.08 22.46 -8.95
CA LEU A 102 31.06 23.93 -8.81
C LEU A 102 29.68 24.59 -8.58
N TYR A 103 28.53 23.90 -8.69
CA TYR A 103 27.22 24.48 -8.33
C TYR A 103 26.21 23.40 -7.93
N ASP A 104 25.48 23.62 -6.82
CA ASP A 104 24.36 22.76 -6.38
C ASP A 104 23.12 23.03 -7.28
N ILE A 105 23.17 22.51 -8.50
CA ILE A 105 22.03 22.58 -9.44
C ILE A 105 21.14 21.37 -9.16
N SER A 106 19.97 21.63 -8.56
CA SER A 106 18.92 20.62 -8.51
C SER A 106 18.24 20.53 -9.87
N VAL A 107 18.53 19.45 -10.61
CA VAL A 107 17.90 19.19 -11.91
C VAL A 107 16.68 18.31 -11.69
N LEU A 108 15.56 18.69 -12.29
CA LEU A 108 14.35 17.87 -12.33
C LEU A 108 14.50 16.84 -13.45
N GLU A 109 15.03 15.66 -13.14
CA GLU A 109 14.94 14.53 -14.08
C GLU A 109 13.57 13.86 -13.95
N ILE A 110 12.90 13.72 -15.10
CA ILE A 110 11.67 12.94 -15.25
C ILE A 110 12.11 11.48 -15.32
N PHE A 111 11.96 10.72 -14.23
CA PHE A 111 12.13 9.27 -14.28
C PHE A 111 10.83 8.68 -14.81
N GLN A 112 10.83 8.28 -16.08
CA GLN A 112 9.91 7.23 -16.51
C GLN A 112 10.36 5.93 -15.86
N SER A 113 9.43 5.16 -15.32
CA SER A 113 9.64 3.74 -15.03
C SER A 113 9.67 2.90 -16.32
N ALA A 114 10.19 3.48 -17.40
CA ALA A 114 10.59 2.77 -18.61
C ALA A 114 12.08 2.43 -18.43
N VAL A 115 12.44 1.19 -18.72
CA VAL A 115 13.84 0.76 -18.76
C VAL A 115 14.46 1.34 -20.03
N ASN A 116 15.47 2.20 -19.90
CA ASN A 116 16.21 2.71 -21.04
C ASN A 116 17.22 1.66 -21.52
N ASP A 117 17.64 1.72 -22.78
CA ASP A 117 18.61 0.77 -23.34
C ASP A 117 19.98 0.81 -22.66
N THR A 118 20.29 1.92 -21.98
CA THR A 118 21.53 2.09 -21.20
C THR A 118 21.44 1.55 -19.78
N ASP A 119 20.24 1.15 -19.32
CA ASP A 119 20.05 0.68 -17.95
C ASP A 119 20.51 -0.78 -17.80
N GLU A 120 21.10 -1.09 -16.65
CA GLU A 120 21.41 -2.48 -16.28
C GLU A 120 20.12 -3.31 -16.21
N TRP A 121 19.96 -4.25 -17.14
CA TRP A 121 18.76 -5.09 -17.27
C TRP A 121 19.11 -6.58 -17.48
N PRO A 122 18.62 -7.50 -16.63
CA PRO A 122 17.83 -7.25 -15.42
C PRO A 122 18.62 -6.44 -14.36
N SER A 123 17.93 -5.55 -13.65
CA SER A 123 18.57 -4.74 -12.61
C SER A 123 19.12 -5.61 -11.47
N LYS A 124 20.27 -5.26 -10.88
CA LYS A 124 20.74 -5.84 -9.60
C LYS A 124 19.74 -5.74 -8.43
N PHE A 125 18.74 -4.87 -8.54
CA PHE A 125 17.66 -4.76 -7.54
C PHE A 125 16.45 -5.63 -7.86
N SER A 126 16.46 -6.36 -8.99
CA SER A 126 15.45 -7.35 -9.37
C SER A 126 15.31 -8.39 -8.27
N LYS A 127 14.06 -8.76 -7.97
CA LYS A 127 13.67 -9.80 -7.03
C LYS A 127 12.96 -10.94 -7.74
N LEU A 128 12.13 -10.59 -8.71
CA LEU A 128 11.58 -11.50 -9.70
C LEU A 128 11.70 -10.84 -11.07
N PHE A 129 12.37 -11.50 -12.00
CA PHE A 129 12.43 -11.16 -13.41
C PHE A 129 11.71 -12.25 -14.20
N VAL A 130 10.97 -11.84 -15.23
CA VAL A 130 10.20 -12.71 -16.11
C VAL A 130 10.41 -12.29 -17.56
N GLU A 131 10.68 -13.28 -18.41
CA GLU A 131 10.66 -13.17 -19.87
C GLU A 131 9.44 -13.95 -20.39
N LEU A 132 8.65 -13.29 -21.25
CA LEU A 132 7.44 -13.84 -21.84
C LEU A 132 7.72 -14.45 -23.23
N ASP A 133 6.76 -15.19 -23.76
CA ASP A 133 6.87 -15.94 -25.01
C ASP A 133 6.97 -15.10 -26.28
N ASP A 134 6.58 -13.84 -26.22
CA ASP A 134 6.76 -12.85 -27.28
C ASP A 134 8.04 -11.99 -27.12
N GLY A 135 8.88 -12.33 -26.14
CA GLY A 135 10.11 -11.61 -25.81
C GLY A 135 9.90 -10.38 -24.91
N LEU A 136 8.67 -10.08 -24.48
CA LEU A 136 8.43 -9.01 -23.51
C LEU A 136 8.99 -9.40 -22.14
N GLU A 137 9.69 -8.47 -21.50
CA GLU A 137 10.34 -8.70 -20.20
C GLU A 137 9.74 -7.77 -19.14
N PHE A 138 9.48 -8.29 -17.94
CA PHE A 138 9.16 -7.47 -16.77
C PHE A 138 9.92 -7.91 -15.52
N SER A 139 10.10 -6.97 -14.59
CA SER A 139 10.79 -7.21 -13.33
C SER A 139 10.10 -6.51 -12.18
N PHE A 140 9.91 -7.24 -11.08
CA PHE A 140 9.65 -6.65 -9.77
C PHE A 140 10.99 -6.43 -9.06
N THR A 141 11.27 -5.18 -8.72
CA THR A 141 12.51 -4.75 -8.07
C THR A 141 12.24 -4.22 -6.68
N ASP A 142 13.23 -4.33 -5.78
CA ASP A 142 13.18 -3.66 -4.49
C ASP A 142 14.58 -3.37 -3.94
N LYS A 143 14.97 -2.09 -3.99
CA LYS A 143 16.28 -1.62 -3.53
C LYS A 143 16.46 -1.72 -2.02
N ARG A 144 15.40 -1.56 -1.22
CA ARG A 144 15.50 -1.52 0.25
C ARG A 144 15.27 -2.87 0.92
N ARG A 145 14.93 -3.92 0.16
CA ARG A 145 14.69 -5.29 0.67
C ARG A 145 13.64 -5.31 1.78
N MET A 146 12.56 -4.56 1.59
CA MET A 146 11.40 -4.47 2.47
C MET A 146 10.09 -4.91 1.80
N ALA A 147 10.15 -5.19 0.49
CA ALA A 147 9.08 -5.89 -0.19
C ALA A 147 9.01 -7.36 0.27
N LYS A 148 7.89 -8.00 -0.01
CA LYS A 148 7.72 -9.45 0.13
C LYS A 148 7.17 -10.03 -1.16
N VAL A 149 7.82 -11.07 -1.66
CA VAL A 149 7.40 -11.87 -2.82
C VAL A 149 7.06 -13.26 -2.29
N ARG A 150 5.84 -13.71 -2.55
CA ARG A 150 5.32 -15.01 -2.08
C ARG A 150 4.72 -15.78 -3.25
N LEU A 151 4.63 -17.10 -3.11
CA LEU A 151 3.92 -17.98 -4.03
C LEU A 151 2.81 -18.72 -3.26
N LEU A 152 1.55 -18.41 -3.58
CA LEU A 152 0.40 -18.83 -2.78
C LEU A 152 -0.67 -19.44 -3.68
N ASN A 153 -1.36 -20.49 -3.23
CA ASN A 153 -2.45 -21.11 -4.01
C ASN A 153 -3.62 -20.15 -4.24
N ASP A 154 -4.00 -19.41 -3.20
CA ASP A 154 -5.01 -18.35 -3.27
C ASP A 154 -4.56 -17.17 -2.41
N PRO A 155 -3.86 -16.17 -3.00
CA PRO A 155 -3.38 -15.01 -2.28
C PRO A 155 -4.47 -14.26 -1.52
N ALA A 156 -5.72 -14.22 -2.02
CA ALA A 156 -6.79 -13.44 -1.40
C ALA A 156 -7.30 -14.06 -0.09
N CYS A 157 -7.15 -15.38 0.08
CA CYS A 157 -7.67 -16.13 1.23
C CYS A 157 -6.66 -16.29 2.38
N VAL A 158 -5.41 -15.84 2.23
CA VAL A 158 -4.37 -15.98 3.26
C VAL A 158 -3.71 -14.64 3.60
N PRO A 159 -3.08 -14.51 4.78
CA PRO A 159 -2.34 -13.30 5.13
C PRO A 159 -1.19 -13.03 4.13
N PRO A 160 -0.90 -11.75 3.85
CA PRO A 160 -1.49 -10.56 4.49
C PRO A 160 -2.79 -10.07 3.85
N ILE A 161 -3.23 -10.60 2.71
CA ILE A 161 -4.34 -10.02 1.93
C ILE A 161 -5.69 -10.30 2.60
N SER A 162 -5.87 -11.48 3.21
CA SER A 162 -7.11 -11.83 3.92
C SER A 162 -7.38 -10.97 5.16
N GLU A 163 -6.35 -10.33 5.71
CA GLU A 163 -6.43 -9.45 6.89
C GLU A 163 -6.67 -7.98 6.53
N LEU A 164 -6.69 -7.64 5.23
CA LEU A 164 -6.92 -6.27 4.78
C LEU A 164 -8.37 -5.86 4.97
N GLY A 165 -8.55 -4.61 5.41
CA GLY A 165 -9.83 -3.92 5.35
C GLY A 165 -10.28 -3.67 3.91
N PRO A 166 -11.47 -3.09 3.72
CA PRO A 166 -12.00 -2.73 2.40
C PRO A 166 -10.98 -1.93 1.59
N ASP A 167 -10.85 -2.27 0.31
CA ASP A 167 -10.01 -1.54 -0.64
C ASP A 167 -10.54 -0.13 -0.88
N ALA A 168 -9.68 0.88 -0.71
CA ALA A 168 -10.11 2.28 -0.80
C ALA A 168 -10.60 2.72 -2.20
N LEU A 169 -10.28 1.96 -3.26
CA LEU A 169 -10.75 2.23 -4.62
C LEU A 169 -11.89 1.28 -5.02
N LEU A 170 -11.72 -0.03 -4.79
CA LEU A 170 -12.62 -1.06 -5.32
C LEU A 170 -13.79 -1.38 -4.39
N GLU A 171 -13.65 -1.14 -3.08
CA GLU A 171 -14.64 -1.47 -2.06
C GLU A 171 -14.89 -0.25 -1.14
N PRO A 172 -15.20 0.95 -1.68
CA PRO A 172 -15.35 2.14 -0.86
C PRO A 172 -16.53 1.99 0.11
N MET A 173 -16.27 2.14 1.41
CA MET A 173 -17.32 2.21 2.43
C MET A 173 -18.32 3.31 2.10
N THR A 174 -19.57 3.15 2.46
CA THR A 174 -20.54 4.25 2.45
C THR A 174 -20.23 5.28 3.56
N VAL A 175 -20.80 6.48 3.46
CA VAL A 175 -20.64 7.53 4.48
C VAL A 175 -21.11 7.04 5.86
N ASP A 176 -22.24 6.33 5.91
CA ASP A 176 -22.80 5.82 7.16
C ASP A 176 -21.92 4.71 7.76
N GLU A 177 -21.38 3.81 6.93
CA GLU A 177 -20.42 2.78 7.38
C GLU A 177 -19.12 3.40 7.90
N LEU A 178 -18.59 4.42 7.22
CA LEU A 178 -17.40 5.13 7.66
C LEU A 178 -17.64 5.80 9.02
N HIS A 179 -18.72 6.57 9.17
CA HIS A 179 -19.07 7.22 10.43
C HIS A 179 -19.27 6.20 11.58
N LYS A 180 -20.02 5.12 11.32
CA LYS A 180 -20.23 4.03 12.28
C LYS A 180 -18.93 3.33 12.68
N SER A 181 -17.98 3.22 11.77
CA SER A 181 -16.68 2.58 12.04
C SER A 181 -15.73 3.52 12.80
N LEU A 182 -15.71 4.82 12.45
CA LEU A 182 -14.90 5.85 13.11
C LEU A 182 -15.35 6.13 14.55
N SER A 183 -16.66 6.19 14.80
CA SER A 183 -17.26 6.41 16.13
C SER A 183 -16.84 5.38 17.19
N LYS A 184 -16.38 4.20 16.78
CA LYS A 184 -15.91 3.13 17.69
C LYS A 184 -14.41 3.21 18.03
N LYS A 185 -13.66 4.09 17.37
CA LYS A 185 -12.20 4.14 17.45
C LYS A 185 -11.74 5.38 18.21
N LYS A 186 -10.91 5.18 19.25
CA LYS A 186 -10.36 6.27 20.09
C LYS A 186 -8.89 6.53 19.77
N VAL A 187 -8.57 6.60 18.48
CA VAL A 187 -7.20 6.85 17.98
C VAL A 187 -7.20 8.07 17.06
N ALA A 188 -6.04 8.70 16.89
CA ALA A 188 -5.85 9.78 15.94
C ALA A 188 -6.28 9.35 14.51
N ILE A 189 -7.03 10.20 13.81
CA ILE A 189 -7.60 9.88 12.50
C ILE A 189 -6.54 9.48 11.48
N LYS A 190 -5.38 10.15 11.47
CA LYS A 190 -4.28 9.77 10.58
C LYS A 190 -3.76 8.36 10.88
N ALA A 191 -3.64 7.98 12.15
CA ALA A 191 -3.17 6.65 12.51
C ALA A 191 -4.13 5.57 12.01
N LEU A 192 -5.45 5.83 12.08
CA LEU A 192 -6.47 4.92 11.61
C LEU A 192 -6.53 4.80 10.08
N LEU A 193 -6.34 5.91 9.35
CA LEU A 193 -6.26 5.87 7.87
C LEU A 193 -5.04 5.10 7.36
N LEU A 194 -3.96 5.00 8.16
CA LEU A 194 -2.77 4.22 7.83
C LEU A 194 -2.91 2.73 8.16
N ASP A 195 -3.91 2.34 8.94
CA ASP A 195 -4.19 0.96 9.32
C ASP A 195 -4.82 0.22 8.13
N GLN A 196 -4.04 -0.71 7.56
CA GLN A 196 -4.46 -1.47 6.38
C GLN A 196 -5.60 -2.46 6.69
N GLY A 197 -5.83 -2.80 7.96
CA GLY A 197 -6.99 -3.60 8.40
C GLY A 197 -8.27 -2.78 8.51
N PHE A 198 -8.18 -1.45 8.59
CA PHE A 198 -9.33 -0.55 8.61
C PHE A 198 -9.74 -0.12 7.19
N ILE A 199 -8.80 0.40 6.42
CA ILE A 199 -8.98 0.75 5.01
C ILE A 199 -7.66 0.49 4.28
N SER A 200 -7.68 -0.35 3.25
CA SER A 200 -6.46 -0.78 2.60
C SER A 200 -6.10 0.13 1.42
N GLY A 201 -4.81 0.43 1.28
CA GLY A 201 -4.30 1.25 0.16
C GLY A 201 -3.85 2.66 0.52
N ILE A 202 -4.43 3.28 1.55
CA ILE A 202 -4.02 4.62 2.01
C ILE A 202 -2.65 4.52 2.71
N GLY A 203 -1.68 5.33 2.28
CA GLY A 203 -0.40 5.51 2.94
C GLY A 203 -0.20 6.94 3.43
N ASN A 204 1.06 7.35 3.55
CA ASN A 204 1.41 8.58 4.23
C ASN A 204 1.04 9.82 3.44
N TRP A 205 1.25 9.83 2.11
CA TRP A 205 0.95 11.00 1.31
C TRP A 205 -0.55 11.15 1.08
N ILE A 206 -1.28 10.05 0.84
CA ILE A 206 -2.74 10.11 0.70
C ILE A 206 -3.37 10.54 2.01
N ALA A 207 -2.92 10.02 3.16
CA ALA A 207 -3.45 10.43 4.46
C ALA A 207 -3.24 11.94 4.73
N ASP A 208 -2.06 12.48 4.41
CA ASP A 208 -1.81 13.94 4.52
C ASP A 208 -2.77 14.72 3.60
N GLU A 209 -2.91 14.28 2.35
CA GLU A 209 -3.71 14.96 1.33
C GLU A 209 -5.21 14.97 1.68
N VAL A 210 -5.80 13.82 1.98
CA VAL A 210 -7.25 13.73 2.26
C VAL A 210 -7.63 14.49 3.52
N LEU A 211 -6.76 14.53 4.54
CA LEU A 211 -6.99 15.29 5.76
C LEU A 211 -6.85 16.79 5.53
N TYR A 212 -5.90 17.20 4.67
CA TYR A 212 -5.74 18.58 4.23
C TYR A 212 -6.97 19.09 3.46
N GLN A 213 -7.44 18.30 2.48
CA GLN A 213 -8.63 18.64 1.68
C GLN A 213 -9.89 18.67 2.57
N ALA A 214 -10.03 17.72 3.49
CA ALA A 214 -11.18 17.64 4.41
C ALA A 214 -11.13 18.64 5.58
N ARG A 215 -10.05 19.42 5.72
CA ARG A 215 -9.85 20.38 6.83
C ARG A 215 -9.82 19.74 8.22
N ILE A 216 -9.39 18.49 8.30
CA ILE A 216 -9.33 17.73 9.56
C ILE A 216 -7.89 17.69 10.08
N HIS A 217 -7.69 18.01 11.35
CA HIS A 217 -6.38 17.88 11.98
C HIS A 217 -5.97 16.40 12.12
N PRO A 218 -4.73 16.02 11.75
CA PRO A 218 -4.29 14.61 11.77
C PRO A 218 -4.32 13.92 13.14
N GLN A 219 -4.25 14.67 14.23
CA GLN A 219 -4.38 14.16 15.60
C GLN A 219 -5.81 14.21 16.17
N GLN A 220 -6.80 14.64 15.38
CA GLN A 220 -8.20 14.57 15.77
C GLN A 220 -8.57 13.11 16.09
N ILE A 221 -9.24 12.85 17.22
CA ILE A 221 -9.69 11.52 17.57
C ILE A 221 -10.78 11.08 16.58
N SER A 222 -10.64 9.90 16.01
CA SER A 222 -11.57 9.35 15.01
C SER A 222 -13.03 9.34 15.48
N SER A 223 -13.29 8.98 16.75
CA SER A 223 -14.64 8.96 17.32
C SER A 223 -15.25 10.33 17.64
N SER A 224 -14.48 11.41 17.60
CA SER A 224 -15.02 12.77 17.81
C SER A 224 -15.42 13.48 16.50
N LEU A 225 -15.22 12.84 15.34
CA LEU A 225 -15.63 13.39 14.06
C LEU A 225 -17.15 13.31 13.90
N SER A 226 -17.78 14.44 13.56
CA SER A 226 -19.21 14.49 13.24
C SER A 226 -19.52 13.76 11.94
N LYS A 227 -20.81 13.51 11.69
CA LYS A 227 -21.26 12.86 10.44
C LYS A 227 -20.91 13.70 9.21
N GLU A 228 -20.97 15.02 9.32
CA GLU A 228 -20.62 15.98 8.26
C GLU A 228 -19.14 15.89 7.92
N TYR A 229 -18.25 15.90 8.93
CA TYR A 229 -16.82 15.70 8.71
C TYR A 229 -16.50 14.32 8.11
N CYS A 230 -17.23 13.27 8.50
CA CYS A 230 -17.08 11.95 7.89
C CYS A 230 -17.49 11.94 6.42
N ALA A 231 -18.57 12.64 6.05
CA ALA A 231 -19.00 12.79 4.67
C ALA A 231 -17.96 13.54 3.82
N THR A 232 -17.41 14.63 4.35
CA THR A 232 -16.33 15.38 3.69
C THR A 232 -15.07 14.53 3.53
N LEU A 233 -14.62 13.84 4.58
CA LEU A 233 -13.46 12.96 4.52
C LEU A 233 -13.66 11.83 3.50
N HIS A 234 -14.84 11.21 3.50
CA HIS A 234 -15.23 10.18 2.53
C HIS A 234 -15.09 10.68 1.09
N LYS A 235 -15.66 11.85 0.80
CA LYS A 235 -15.56 12.50 -0.51
C LYS A 235 -14.10 12.77 -0.89
N CYS A 236 -13.31 13.35 0.01
CA CYS A 236 -11.90 13.65 -0.26
C CYS A 236 -11.06 12.38 -0.51
N ILE A 237 -11.31 11.28 0.23
CA ILE A 237 -10.64 9.99 -0.02
C ILE A 237 -10.93 9.53 -1.44
N LYS A 238 -12.21 9.53 -1.84
CA LYS A 238 -12.62 9.13 -3.18
C LYS A 238 -11.95 9.98 -4.25
N GLU A 239 -12.08 11.30 -4.16
CA GLU A 239 -11.56 12.23 -5.18
C GLU A 239 -10.04 12.16 -5.32
N VAL A 240 -9.29 12.13 -4.22
CA VAL A 240 -7.81 12.06 -4.25
C VAL A 240 -7.35 10.74 -4.87
N ILE A 241 -7.97 9.61 -4.50
CA ILE A 241 -7.61 8.30 -5.03
C ILE A 241 -7.97 8.20 -6.52
N GLU A 242 -9.19 8.58 -6.89
CA GLU A 242 -9.64 8.55 -8.30
C GLU A 242 -8.75 9.42 -9.18
N GLN A 243 -8.43 10.65 -8.75
CA GLN A 243 -7.54 11.55 -9.50
C GLN A 243 -6.13 10.98 -9.65
N ALA A 244 -5.55 10.45 -8.56
CA ALA A 244 -4.21 9.87 -8.62
C ALA A 244 -4.15 8.63 -9.51
N VAL A 245 -5.22 7.83 -9.55
CA VAL A 245 -5.34 6.66 -10.42
C VAL A 245 -5.62 7.06 -11.88
N GLU A 246 -6.41 8.12 -12.13
CA GLU A 246 -6.72 8.65 -13.46
C GLU A 246 -5.43 9.05 -14.21
N VAL A 247 -4.49 9.69 -13.50
CA VAL A 247 -3.21 10.11 -14.09
C VAL A 247 -2.10 9.05 -13.99
N GLY A 248 -2.44 7.79 -13.67
CA GLY A 248 -1.46 6.69 -13.60
C GLY A 248 -0.37 6.90 -12.54
N ALA A 249 -0.72 7.53 -11.42
CA ALA A 249 0.20 7.96 -10.37
C ALA A 249 1.33 8.91 -10.82
N ASP A 250 1.16 9.58 -11.96
CA ASP A 250 2.06 10.66 -12.38
C ASP A 250 1.85 11.90 -11.50
N SER A 251 2.71 12.04 -10.50
CA SER A 251 2.61 13.12 -9.52
C SER A 251 2.79 14.51 -10.13
N SER A 252 3.37 14.62 -11.33
CA SER A 252 3.49 15.91 -12.01
C SER A 252 2.15 16.44 -12.54
N GLN A 253 1.15 15.56 -12.67
CA GLN A 253 -0.20 15.88 -13.10
C GLN A 253 -1.17 16.07 -11.92
N PHE A 254 -0.73 15.82 -10.68
CA PHE A 254 -1.55 16.10 -9.50
C PHE A 254 -1.92 17.59 -9.44
N PRO A 255 -3.16 17.94 -9.03
CA PRO A 255 -3.58 19.33 -8.92
C PRO A 255 -2.58 20.19 -8.13
N LYS A 256 -2.27 21.39 -8.63
CA LYS A 256 -1.23 22.25 -8.05
C LYS A 256 -1.53 22.68 -6.60
N ASN A 257 -2.80 22.70 -6.22
CA ASN A 257 -3.28 23.03 -4.87
C ASN A 257 -3.18 21.85 -3.88
N TRP A 258 -2.66 20.69 -4.30
CA TRP A 258 -2.43 19.57 -3.39
C TRP A 258 -1.24 19.83 -2.47
N ILE A 259 -1.37 19.46 -1.20
CA ILE A 259 -0.27 19.56 -0.23
C ILE A 259 0.90 18.64 -0.61
N PHE A 260 0.64 17.60 -1.42
CA PHE A 260 1.62 16.70 -2.01
C PHE A 260 2.86 17.40 -2.60
N HIS A 261 2.70 18.53 -3.29
CA HIS A 261 3.83 19.21 -3.96
C HIS A 261 4.83 19.88 -3.00
N SER A 262 4.40 20.12 -1.76
CA SER A 262 5.19 20.85 -0.76
C SER A 262 5.43 20.03 0.52
N ARG A 263 4.83 18.84 0.67
CA ARG A 263 4.97 17.98 1.87
C ARG A 263 6.37 17.42 2.12
N GLU A 264 7.28 17.47 1.15
CA GLU A 264 8.67 16.98 1.34
C GLU A 264 9.68 18.11 1.56
N LYS A 265 9.24 19.37 1.45
CA LYS A 265 10.10 20.54 1.62
C LYS A 265 10.33 20.78 3.13
N LYS A 266 11.48 20.35 3.64
CA LYS A 266 11.84 20.42 5.07
C LYS A 266 12.08 21.84 5.60
N SER A 267 12.07 22.88 4.75
CA SER A 267 12.18 24.29 5.12
C SER A 267 11.05 25.11 4.47
N LYS A 268 10.55 26.14 5.19
CA LYS A 268 9.48 27.10 4.80
C LYS A 268 8.63 26.66 3.59
N ALA A 269 7.77 25.68 3.81
CA ALA A 269 6.92 25.13 2.77
C ALA A 269 5.55 25.84 2.78
N PHE A 270 5.10 26.21 1.59
CA PHE A 270 3.81 26.85 1.37
C PHE A 270 3.00 26.03 0.36
N VAL A 271 1.67 26.03 0.54
CA VAL A 271 0.73 25.54 -0.48
C VAL A 271 0.02 26.76 -1.05
N ASP A 272 -0.07 26.82 -2.39
CA ASP A 272 -0.83 27.85 -3.08
C ASP A 272 -2.30 27.73 -2.66
N GLY A 273 -2.79 28.75 -1.98
CA GLY A 273 -4.16 28.79 -1.49
C GLY A 273 -5.11 29.12 -2.62
N LEU A 274 -5.80 28.12 -3.15
CA LEU A 274 -7.12 28.35 -3.72
C LEU A 274 -8.10 28.20 -2.55
N ASP A 275 -8.70 29.30 -2.12
CA ASP A 275 -9.85 29.25 -1.22
C ASP A 275 -11.12 29.23 -2.05
N PRO A 276 -11.70 28.04 -2.23
CA PRO A 276 -13.14 27.94 -2.30
C PRO A 276 -13.63 26.78 -1.41
N ASP A 277 -14.68 27.06 -0.65
CA ASP A 277 -15.60 26.14 0.01
C ASP A 277 -15.43 24.64 -0.38
N PRO A 278 -15.18 23.72 0.59
CA PRO A 278 -14.72 22.34 0.36
C PRO A 278 -15.60 21.44 -0.52
N CYS A 279 -16.76 21.92 -1.00
CA CYS A 279 -17.68 21.12 -1.80
C CYS A 279 -18.01 21.63 -3.21
N THR A 280 -17.65 22.86 -3.61
CA THR A 280 -18.19 23.48 -4.83
C THR A 280 -17.27 23.52 -6.05
N THR A 281 -15.96 23.25 -5.93
CA THR A 281 -15.03 23.42 -7.07
C THR A 281 -14.80 22.22 -7.98
N PHE A 282 -15.20 21.01 -7.58
CA PHE A 282 -15.03 19.84 -8.46
C PHE A 282 -16.09 19.73 -9.57
N ASN A 283 -17.19 20.48 -9.51
CA ASN A 283 -18.29 20.40 -10.48
C ASN A 283 -18.20 21.35 -11.69
N LEU A 284 -17.21 22.23 -11.79
CA LEU A 284 -17.07 23.11 -12.96
C LEU A 284 -16.00 22.60 -13.93
N ARG A 285 -16.37 21.59 -14.73
CA ARG A 285 -15.60 21.14 -15.90
C ARG A 285 -15.95 21.91 -17.19
N ARG A 286 -16.40 23.17 -17.11
CA ARG A 286 -16.63 24.02 -18.29
C ARG A 286 -16.19 25.46 -18.03
N HIS A 287 -15.11 25.87 -18.71
CA HIS A 287 -14.68 27.24 -18.98
C HIS A 287 -14.80 28.26 -17.84
N ILE A 288 -13.89 28.20 -16.86
CA ILE A 288 -13.53 29.41 -16.11
C ILE A 288 -12.02 29.62 -16.23
N ASP A 289 -11.68 30.82 -16.72
CA ASP A 289 -10.35 31.39 -16.79
C ASP A 289 -9.70 31.38 -15.40
N ARG A 290 -8.64 30.57 -15.23
CA ARG A 290 -7.97 30.31 -13.94
C ARG A 290 -6.96 31.39 -13.54
N SER A 291 -6.95 32.55 -14.19
CA SER A 291 -5.90 33.56 -14.04
C SER A 291 -6.04 34.53 -12.85
N LEU A 292 -7.09 34.45 -12.02
CA LEU A 292 -7.44 35.58 -11.13
C LEU A 292 -7.53 35.35 -9.62
N PHE A 293 -7.14 34.19 -9.07
CA PHE A 293 -7.17 34.00 -7.61
C PHE A 293 -5.93 33.26 -7.08
N ALA A 294 -4.81 33.96 -6.99
CA ALA A 294 -3.65 33.52 -6.20
C ALA A 294 -3.56 34.40 -4.95
N VAL A 295 -4.06 33.90 -3.82
CA VAL A 295 -3.90 34.55 -2.51
C VAL A 295 -2.79 33.83 -1.74
N ALA A 296 -1.99 34.62 -1.01
CA ALA A 296 -0.73 34.25 -0.35
C ALA A 296 -0.71 32.84 0.27
N GLY A 297 0.35 32.08 -0.03
CA GLY A 297 0.52 30.69 0.37
C GLY A 297 0.45 30.47 1.89
N LYS A 298 -0.22 29.40 2.30
CA LYS A 298 -0.39 29.04 3.72
C LYS A 298 0.77 28.19 4.22
N LYS A 299 1.19 28.42 5.47
CA LYS A 299 2.34 27.73 6.06
C LYS A 299 2.01 26.25 6.33
N ILE A 300 2.89 25.36 5.86
CA ILE A 300 2.86 23.94 6.22
C ILE A 300 3.69 23.71 7.48
N GLU A 301 3.17 22.93 8.41
CA GLU A 301 3.89 22.42 9.57
C GLU A 301 4.00 20.91 9.54
N PHE A 302 4.99 20.40 10.28
CA PHE A 302 5.31 18.99 10.35
C PHE A 302 5.19 18.47 11.78
N ILE A 303 4.33 17.48 11.97
CA ILE A 303 4.18 16.77 13.25
C ILE A 303 4.39 15.27 13.07
N THR A 304 4.49 14.56 14.18
CA THR A 304 4.44 13.09 14.19
C THR A 304 3.03 12.65 14.57
N ALA A 305 2.33 11.99 13.65
CA ALA A 305 1.01 11.41 13.89
C ALA A 305 0.96 10.00 13.28
N GLY A 306 0.44 9.03 14.04
CA GLY A 306 0.49 7.62 13.66
C GLY A 306 1.92 7.08 13.49
N GLY A 307 2.88 7.60 14.26
CA GLY A 307 4.29 7.23 14.17
C GLY A 307 5.02 7.71 12.89
N ARG A 308 4.38 8.55 12.06
CA ARG A 308 4.95 9.05 10.81
C ARG A 308 4.95 10.58 10.75
N THR A 309 5.93 11.12 10.03
CA THR A 309 5.98 12.55 9.70
C THR A 309 4.75 12.91 8.86
N THR A 310 4.08 13.97 9.28
CA THR A 310 2.77 14.41 8.79
C THR A 310 2.85 15.87 8.43
N ALA A 311 2.56 16.19 7.17
CA ALA A 311 2.39 17.57 6.72
C ALA A 311 0.94 17.99 6.93
N TYR A 312 0.72 19.17 7.49
CA TYR A 312 -0.61 19.76 7.65
C TYR A 312 -0.52 21.29 7.65
N VAL A 313 -1.65 21.97 7.49
CA VAL A 313 -1.74 23.44 7.48
C VAL A 313 -2.50 23.90 8.73
N PRO A 314 -1.82 24.42 9.78
CA PRO A 314 -2.44 24.76 11.06
C PRO A 314 -3.60 25.77 10.94
N GLU A 315 -3.50 26.71 10.01
CA GLU A 315 -4.55 27.70 9.75
C GLU A 315 -5.87 27.06 9.29
N LEU A 316 -5.80 25.92 8.60
CA LEU A 316 -6.93 25.26 7.95
C LEU A 316 -7.40 24.01 8.69
N GLN A 317 -6.51 23.35 9.42
CA GLN A 317 -6.76 22.07 10.08
C GLN A 317 -6.61 22.26 11.58
N LYS A 318 -7.70 22.57 12.28
CA LYS A 318 -7.72 22.81 13.73
C LYS A 318 -8.23 21.58 14.48
N LEU A 319 -7.70 21.34 15.68
CA LEU A 319 -8.32 20.42 16.64
C LEU A 319 -9.65 21.02 17.13
N THR A 320 -10.65 20.17 17.28
CA THR A 320 -12.02 20.59 17.68
C THR A 320 -12.46 19.91 18.99
N GLY A 321 -13.48 20.47 19.65
CA GLY A 321 -14.06 19.93 20.89
C GLY A 321 -13.06 19.90 22.06
N ASP A 322 -13.10 18.84 22.89
CA ASP A 322 -12.23 18.62 24.06
C ASP A 322 -10.73 18.48 23.75
N GLN A 323 -10.39 18.55 22.46
CA GLN A 323 -9.02 18.54 21.96
C GLN A 323 -8.51 19.95 21.60
N ALA A 324 -9.40 20.94 21.51
CA ALA A 324 -9.01 22.33 21.29
C ALA A 324 -8.11 22.79 22.45
N GLY A 325 -6.86 23.18 22.15
CA GLY A 325 -5.85 23.60 23.14
C GLY A 325 -4.87 22.51 23.61
N LYS A 326 -5.00 21.26 23.16
CA LYS A 326 -4.01 20.18 23.42
C LYS A 326 -2.97 20.06 22.30
N GLU A 327 -2.60 21.16 21.65
CA GLU A 327 -1.50 21.17 20.69
C GLU A 327 -0.21 20.73 21.40
N GLN A 328 0.31 19.56 21.04
CA GLN A 328 1.63 19.17 21.48
C GLN A 328 2.65 20.12 20.83
N PRO A 329 3.54 20.75 21.61
CA PRO A 329 4.55 21.63 21.03
C PRO A 329 5.44 20.82 20.09
N ALA A 330 5.80 21.43 18.95
CA ALA A 330 6.77 20.88 18.03
C ALA A 330 8.05 20.42 18.76
N PRO A 331 8.69 19.32 18.33
CA PRO A 331 9.92 18.87 18.96
C PRO A 331 10.98 19.96 18.87
N LYS A 332 11.48 20.41 20.04
CA LYS A 332 12.57 21.38 20.15
C LYS A 332 13.75 20.89 19.29
N GLN A 333 14.13 21.68 18.30
CA GLN A 333 15.39 21.49 17.58
C GLN A 333 16.51 21.52 18.63
N LYS A 334 17.24 20.41 18.78
CA LYS A 334 18.48 20.41 19.56
C LYS A 334 19.41 21.43 18.90
N ALA A 335 19.75 22.48 19.63
CA ALA A 335 20.73 23.47 19.20
C ALA A 335 22.04 22.76 18.80
N PRO A 336 22.71 23.19 17.72
CA PRO A 336 24.00 22.63 17.35
C PRO A 336 24.99 22.89 18.48
N LYS A 337 25.61 21.82 19.01
CA LYS A 337 26.76 21.94 19.89
C LYS A 337 27.82 22.78 19.17
N ARG A 338 28.12 23.96 19.71
CA ARG A 338 29.25 24.79 19.30
C ARG A 338 30.51 23.91 19.31
N LYS A 339 31.10 23.67 18.13
CA LYS A 339 32.52 23.30 18.02
C LYS A 339 33.31 24.45 18.63
N LYS A 340 33.97 24.18 19.75
CA LYS A 340 34.97 25.08 20.30
C LYS A 340 36.21 24.87 19.42
N GLY A 341 36.47 25.84 18.55
CA GLY A 341 37.75 25.91 17.84
C GLY A 341 38.87 26.14 18.85
N LYS A 342 39.99 25.48 18.62
CA LYS A 342 41.27 25.79 19.24
C LYS A 342 42.28 25.66 18.11
N ASP A 343 42.71 26.80 17.60
CA ASP A 343 43.85 26.91 16.69
C ASP A 343 45.13 27.04 17.54
N ASP A 344 46.09 26.21 17.19
CA ASP A 344 47.55 26.38 17.08
C ASP A 344 48.39 26.99 18.22
N ALA A 345 49.36 26.20 18.69
CA ALA A 345 50.79 26.55 18.74
C ALA A 345 51.64 25.32 19.17
N ASP A 346 52.83 25.26 18.57
CA ASP A 346 53.81 24.18 18.40
C ASP A 346 54.56 23.64 19.64
N ASP A 347 55.36 22.60 19.35
CA ASP A 347 56.62 22.15 19.96
C ASP A 347 56.57 21.46 21.34
N ASP A 348 56.82 20.14 21.36
CA ASP A 348 58.19 19.54 21.48
C ASP A 348 58.08 18.06 21.88
N ASP A 349 58.91 17.23 21.20
CA ASP A 349 59.61 16.02 21.68
C ASP A 349 58.83 14.88 22.39
N ASP A 350 59.18 13.60 22.31
CA ASP A 350 60.06 12.72 21.55
C ASP A 350 59.76 11.31 22.12
N ASP A 351 60.19 10.27 21.42
CA ASP A 351 60.39 8.89 21.88
C ASP A 351 59.18 7.94 22.07
N GLY A 352 59.04 7.03 21.11
CA GLY A 352 59.86 5.80 21.20
C GLY A 352 59.18 4.47 21.54
N SER A 353 59.10 3.61 20.51
CA SER A 353 59.13 2.13 20.53
C SER A 353 57.87 1.40 21.04
N ASP A 354 57.18 0.58 20.24
CA ASP A 354 57.52 -0.69 19.55
C ASP A 354 57.28 -1.96 20.38
N GLY A 355 56.63 -2.92 19.73
CA GLY A 355 56.77 -4.37 19.94
C GLY A 355 55.83 -4.98 20.99
N GLU A 356 54.69 -5.57 20.61
CA GLU A 356 54.53 -6.95 20.08
C GLU A 356 54.45 -8.07 21.14
N LYS A 357 53.48 -8.98 20.89
CA LYS A 357 53.28 -10.37 21.36
C LYS A 357 52.52 -10.55 22.67
N GLU A 358 51.29 -11.07 22.63
CA GLU A 358 50.80 -12.44 22.31
C GLU A 358 50.81 -13.37 23.52
N SER A 359 49.78 -14.24 23.57
CA SER A 359 49.57 -15.40 24.46
C SER A 359 49.23 -15.05 25.92
N GLU A 360 48.46 -15.80 26.68
CA GLU A 360 47.72 -17.05 26.52
C GLU A 360 46.75 -17.15 27.72
N SER A 361 45.79 -18.06 27.62
CA SER A 361 44.90 -18.52 28.68
C SER A 361 45.63 -19.24 29.82
N ASP A 362 45.19 -19.05 31.07
CA ASP A 362 44.59 -20.11 31.92
C ASP A 362 44.49 -19.67 33.40
N GLU A 363 43.34 -20.02 33.99
CA GLU A 363 43.01 -20.51 35.36
C GLU A 363 43.92 -20.08 36.55
N GLU A 364 43.45 -19.77 37.78
CA GLU A 364 42.46 -20.48 38.60
C GLU A 364 42.18 -19.67 39.92
N GLU A 365 40.96 -19.84 40.46
CA GLU A 365 40.42 -19.74 41.85
C GLU A 365 41.00 -18.76 42.92
N THR A 366 40.19 -18.09 43.76
CA THR A 366 39.25 -18.60 44.79
C THR A 366 38.37 -17.40 45.26
N SER A 367 37.15 -17.45 45.83
CA SER A 367 36.62 -18.33 46.87
C SER A 367 35.10 -18.08 47.16
N THR A 368 34.45 -19.12 47.71
CA THR A 368 33.29 -19.13 48.64
C THR A 368 31.81 -19.28 48.20
N LYS A 369 31.35 -20.55 48.33
CA LYS A 369 30.22 -21.08 49.14
C LYS A 369 28.75 -20.96 48.66
N ALA A 370 28.43 -21.86 47.74
CA ALA A 370 27.48 -23.01 47.83
C ALA A 370 26.13 -22.94 48.60
N ARG A 371 25.06 -23.21 47.81
CA ARG A 371 23.73 -23.75 48.15
C ARG A 371 23.77 -25.25 48.49
N SER A 372 22.74 -25.76 49.18
CA SER A 372 22.39 -27.18 49.19
C SER A 372 20.90 -27.43 48.91
N ASN A 373 20.66 -28.50 48.15
CA ASN A 373 19.40 -29.09 47.67
C ASN A 373 18.75 -30.03 48.72
N ARG A 374 17.50 -30.49 48.51
CA ARG A 374 17.18 -31.91 48.11
C ARG A 374 15.66 -32.23 48.07
N ALA A 375 15.34 -33.27 47.31
CA ALA A 375 14.06 -33.71 46.76
C ALA A 375 13.28 -34.82 47.53
N SER A 376 11.97 -34.93 47.18
CA SER A 376 11.08 -36.10 46.97
C SER A 376 10.93 -37.25 48.00
N LYS A 377 9.69 -37.57 48.45
CA LYS A 377 8.86 -38.79 48.18
C LYS A 377 7.82 -39.17 49.29
N THR A 378 6.54 -39.30 48.86
CA THR A 378 5.46 -40.31 49.17
C THR A 378 4.86 -40.64 50.57
N ARG A 379 3.50 -40.79 50.54
CA ARG A 379 2.53 -41.65 51.32
C ARG A 379 2.17 -41.23 52.77
N GLY A 380 0.92 -41.26 53.28
CA GLY A 380 -0.43 -41.56 52.74
C GLY A 380 -1.55 -41.61 53.83
N ARG A 381 -2.82 -41.61 53.38
CA ARG A 381 -4.05 -42.30 53.91
C ARG A 381 -4.99 -41.67 54.99
N ALA A 382 -6.30 -41.77 54.65
CA ALA A 382 -7.56 -41.89 55.44
C ALA A 382 -8.43 -40.62 55.65
N LYS A 383 -9.79 -40.60 55.57
CA LYS A 383 -10.88 -41.48 55.06
C LYS A 383 -12.24 -40.74 55.32
N LYS A 384 -13.19 -40.75 54.36
CA LYS A 384 -14.69 -40.78 54.49
C LYS A 384 -15.33 -40.37 53.14
N THR A 385 -15.74 -41.30 52.25
CA THR A 385 -17.08 -41.96 52.08
C THR A 385 -18.23 -40.96 51.89
N SER A 386 -18.97 -40.93 50.78
CA SER A 386 -19.83 -41.98 50.18
C SER A 386 -20.17 -41.60 48.71
N ALA A 387 -19.99 -42.53 47.74
CA ALA A 387 -20.97 -43.45 47.12
C ALA A 387 -21.68 -42.81 45.89
N ASP A 388 -21.31 -43.18 44.65
CA ASP A 388 -21.80 -44.31 43.79
C ASP A 388 -22.92 -43.79 42.85
N ASN A 389 -23.06 -44.04 41.54
CA ASN A 389 -22.54 -44.96 40.50
C ASN A 389 -22.52 -44.18 39.16
N GLY A 390 -21.58 -44.38 38.21
CA GLY A 390 -21.55 -45.47 37.20
C GLY A 390 -22.28 -45.01 35.93
N GLY A 391 -21.59 -44.70 34.82
CA GLY A 391 -21.23 -45.64 33.72
C GLY A 391 -22.45 -45.84 32.80
N ASP A 392 -22.42 -45.76 31.47
CA ASP A 392 -21.37 -46.06 30.52
C ASP A 392 -21.80 -45.58 29.10
N SER A 393 -20.79 -45.49 28.22
CA SER A 393 -20.77 -45.69 26.75
C SER A 393 -22.07 -45.75 25.91
N ASP A 394 -22.09 -45.06 24.77
CA ASP A 394 -21.77 -45.66 23.45
C ASP A 394 -22.17 -44.74 22.27
N GLU A 395 -21.25 -44.64 21.30
CA GLU A 395 -21.51 -44.32 19.89
C GLU A 395 -22.34 -45.46 19.27
N PRO A 396 -23.16 -45.26 18.20
CA PRO A 396 -22.56 -45.29 16.86
C PRO A 396 -23.32 -44.56 15.73
N GLN A 397 -22.65 -44.63 14.57
CA GLN A 397 -22.89 -44.12 13.23
C GLN A 397 -24.26 -44.36 12.55
N ASN A 398 -24.62 -43.36 11.73
CA ASN A 398 -25.06 -43.42 10.31
C ASN A 398 -26.34 -44.22 9.92
N LYS A 399 -27.35 -43.53 9.37
CA LYS A 399 -28.00 -43.82 8.07
C LYS A 399 -29.17 -42.89 7.75
N THR A 400 -29.22 -42.51 6.48
CA THR A 400 -30.33 -41.89 5.73
C THR A 400 -31.57 -42.79 5.71
N PRO A 401 -32.74 -42.21 5.39
CA PRO A 401 -33.50 -42.79 4.27
C PRO A 401 -34.14 -41.74 3.34
N GLY A 402 -34.27 -42.12 2.06
CA GLY A 402 -35.11 -41.45 1.07
C GLY A 402 -36.32 -42.30 0.65
N LYS A 403 -37.14 -41.69 -0.22
CA LYS A 403 -38.42 -42.10 -0.88
C LYS A 403 -39.68 -41.65 -0.11
N THR A 404 -40.63 -40.94 -0.73
CA THR A 404 -41.46 -41.48 -1.83
C THR A 404 -42.04 -40.39 -2.76
N ILE A 405 -42.27 -40.84 -4.00
CA ILE A 405 -42.78 -40.21 -5.22
C ILE A 405 -44.29 -39.92 -5.11
N ASN A 406 -44.77 -38.82 -5.73
CA ASN A 406 -46.01 -38.91 -6.51
C ASN A 406 -46.07 -37.92 -7.68
N SER A 407 -46.41 -38.50 -8.82
CA SER A 407 -46.56 -37.93 -10.17
C SER A 407 -47.98 -37.41 -10.43
N LYS A 408 -48.13 -36.41 -11.31
CA LYS A 408 -49.23 -36.39 -12.31
C LYS A 408 -48.95 -35.43 -13.46
N GLN A 409 -48.86 -35.99 -14.66
CA GLN A 409 -48.92 -35.35 -15.97
C GLN A 409 -50.33 -34.85 -16.30
N THR A 410 -50.45 -33.86 -17.19
CA THR A 410 -51.36 -33.82 -18.36
C THR A 410 -50.87 -32.73 -19.33
N LYS A 411 -50.39 -33.10 -20.54
CA LYS A 411 -51.05 -33.03 -21.88
C LYS A 411 -51.39 -31.60 -22.33
N ALA A 412 -50.68 -31.03 -23.32
CA ALA A 412 -50.71 -31.26 -24.78
C ALA A 412 -51.66 -30.30 -25.54
N GLY A 413 -51.16 -29.65 -26.60
CA GLY A 413 -52.02 -29.11 -27.67
C GLY A 413 -51.58 -27.80 -28.32
N LYS A 414 -50.76 -27.89 -29.37
CA LYS A 414 -50.57 -26.88 -30.42
C LYS A 414 -51.90 -26.55 -31.12
N LYS A 415 -52.07 -25.29 -31.57
CA LYS A 415 -52.65 -25.00 -32.90
C LYS A 415 -52.14 -23.64 -33.44
N ALA A 416 -51.81 -23.66 -34.72
CA ALA A 416 -51.35 -22.56 -35.55
C ALA A 416 -52.52 -21.86 -36.25
N SER A 417 -52.30 -20.62 -36.70
CA SER A 417 -52.79 -20.12 -38.00
C SER A 417 -52.22 -18.72 -38.31
N GLU A 418 -51.55 -18.63 -39.47
CA GLU A 418 -51.74 -17.62 -40.55
C GLU A 418 -51.75 -16.12 -40.17
N GLY A 419 -50.92 -15.23 -40.72
CA GLY A 419 -50.50 -15.09 -42.11
C GLY A 419 -51.24 -13.92 -42.75
N LYS A 420 -50.57 -12.77 -43.00
CA LYS A 420 -50.76 -11.95 -44.21
C LYS A 420 -49.81 -10.75 -44.27
N ALA A 421 -49.08 -10.72 -45.39
CA ALA A 421 -48.40 -9.56 -45.94
C ALA A 421 -49.33 -8.73 -46.82
N SER A 422 -49.04 -7.44 -46.91
CA SER A 422 -49.38 -6.51 -48.00
C SER A 422 -48.82 -5.13 -47.61
N LYS A 423 -48.31 -4.25 -48.47
CA LYS A 423 -47.80 -4.26 -49.85
C LYS A 423 -47.38 -2.79 -50.10
N GLU A 424 -46.43 -2.58 -51.00
CA GLU A 424 -45.99 -1.29 -51.54
C GLU A 424 -47.10 -0.35 -52.04
N ASN A 425 -46.84 0.96 -51.93
CA ASN A 425 -47.02 2.00 -52.97
C ASN A 425 -46.22 3.22 -52.46
N GLY A 426 -45.22 3.81 -53.12
CA GLY A 426 -45.10 4.15 -54.53
C GLY A 426 -45.30 5.67 -54.68
N LYS A 427 -44.21 6.47 -54.74
CA LYS A 427 -44.10 7.73 -55.51
C LYS A 427 -42.76 8.46 -55.30
N LYS A 428 -41.92 8.45 -56.35
CA LYS A 428 -41.06 9.60 -56.73
C LYS A 428 -41.93 10.67 -57.43
N PRO A 429 -41.50 11.94 -57.47
CA PRO A 429 -40.95 12.43 -58.73
C PRO A 429 -39.76 13.42 -58.64
N LYS A 430 -38.92 13.35 -59.70
CA LYS A 430 -38.21 14.40 -60.49
C LYS A 430 -37.55 15.60 -59.75
N LYS A 431 -36.21 15.76 -59.80
CA LYS A 431 -35.37 16.41 -60.86
C LYS A 431 -35.79 17.85 -61.23
N THR A 432 -34.93 18.84 -60.93
CA THR A 432 -34.19 19.76 -61.86
C THR A 432 -33.45 20.85 -61.04
N ALA A 433 -32.12 20.96 -61.18
CA ALA A 433 -31.37 22.04 -61.87
C ALA A 433 -31.06 23.25 -60.95
N ALA A 434 -29.89 23.88 -60.95
CA ALA A 434 -28.82 23.97 -61.95
C ALA A 434 -27.43 23.86 -61.30
#